data_AF-A0A106EG25-F1
#
_entry.id   AF-A0A106EG25-F1
#
_cell.length_a   1.000
_cell.length_b   1.000
_cell.length_c   1.000
_cell.angle_alpha   90.00
_cell.angle_beta   90.00
_cell.angle_gamma   90.00
#
_symmetry.space_group_name_H-M   'P 1'
#
loop_
_entity.id
_entity.type
_entity.pdbx_description
1 polymer ?
#
loop_
_entity_poly.entity_id
_entity_poly.type
_entity_poly.pdbx_seq_one_letter_code
_entity_poly.pdbx_strand_id
1 'polypeptide(L)'
;MWYAVVEQQREWMRAWRAATCHAFDVWPAATLAHAASSCYDDLFEPLLGPAIAPPRFEIGRPAIDERIVACTPFCQLRRFARDDARRTVLLCAPLAGHAAVMMRETVEALLADGDVCVTDWVNARDVPLAAGRFGLDEYVATLDGFVDALARDERPLHVVAVCQATVPALAALALRAARGLAPPASVTLIGGPLDARVNPSTLGTTAASRSLAWCRRHLIDVVPPGFPGRGRHVFPTYLQQGEIALLYPQRFLMLIEDYARAASHFDLAALADARRALREYTALLDMPAEYFLDTVDIVFQRMCLPNGTWNVGGQHVEPAALRGVVLVTVEGACDAVTGAGQTHAALAMCRGLKAGERQRVDIDDCDHYGLFTGARWRDEVHPALQRAFAQAEAGRPGSRRRRVRRA
;
A
#
# COMPACT_ATOMS: atom_id res chain seq x y z
N MET A 1 -6.45 -28.10 -3.10
CA MET A 1 -6.60 -26.65 -3.33
C MET A 1 -7.97 -26.27 -2.82
N TRP A 2 -8.01 -25.29 -1.93
CA TRP A 2 -9.17 -24.95 -1.12
C TRP A 2 -9.94 -23.75 -1.68
N TYR A 3 -9.36 -23.01 -2.62
CA TYR A 3 -9.93 -21.75 -3.08
C TYR A 3 -11.37 -21.90 -3.59
N ALA A 4 -11.66 -22.87 -4.47
CA ALA A 4 -13.02 -23.11 -4.95
C ALA A 4 -14.03 -23.40 -3.80
N VAL A 5 -13.60 -24.14 -2.78
CA VAL A 5 -14.44 -24.47 -1.61
C VAL A 5 -14.70 -23.21 -0.76
N VAL A 6 -13.66 -22.40 -0.54
CA VAL A 6 -13.77 -21.14 0.21
C VAL A 6 -14.69 -20.15 -0.52
N GLU A 7 -14.58 -20.02 -1.84
CA GLU A 7 -15.49 -19.15 -2.60
C GLU A 7 -16.92 -19.67 -2.60
N GLN A 8 -17.14 -20.99 -2.72
CA GLN A 8 -18.47 -21.58 -2.59
C GLN A 8 -19.09 -21.29 -1.21
N GLN A 9 -18.31 -21.42 -0.13
CA GLN A 9 -18.77 -21.05 1.20
C GLN A 9 -19.12 -19.56 1.29
N ARG A 10 -18.30 -18.67 0.71
CA ARG A 10 -18.57 -17.22 0.64
C ARG A 10 -19.86 -16.90 -0.10
N GLU A 11 -20.10 -17.53 -1.24
CA GLU A 11 -21.35 -17.37 -2.00
C GLU A 11 -22.57 -17.83 -1.21
N TRP A 12 -22.48 -18.98 -0.53
CA TRP A 12 -23.55 -19.45 0.35
C TRP A 12 -23.84 -18.49 1.50
N MET A 13 -22.79 -17.96 2.15
CA MET A 13 -22.96 -17.00 3.24
C MET A 13 -23.59 -15.69 2.74
N ARG A 14 -23.20 -15.20 1.56
CA ARG A 14 -23.83 -14.02 0.94
C ARG A 14 -25.30 -14.26 0.58
N ALA A 15 -25.63 -15.43 0.03
CA ALA A 15 -27.00 -15.80 -0.30
C ALA A 15 -27.88 -15.91 0.97
N TRP A 16 -27.34 -16.56 2.01
CA TRP A 16 -28.01 -16.66 3.30
C TRP A 16 -28.23 -15.29 3.96
N ARG A 17 -27.23 -14.41 3.87
CA ARG A 17 -27.36 -13.01 4.31
C ARG A 17 -28.48 -12.28 3.56
N ALA A 18 -28.48 -12.31 2.24
CA ALA A 18 -29.48 -11.62 1.42
C ALA A 18 -30.91 -12.08 1.76
N ALA A 19 -31.10 -13.38 1.98
CA ALA A 19 -32.38 -13.93 2.42
C ALA A 19 -32.76 -13.46 3.83
N THR A 20 -31.79 -13.38 4.75
CA THR A 20 -31.99 -12.95 6.14
C THR A 20 -32.35 -11.46 6.23
N CYS A 21 -31.65 -10.58 5.51
CA CYS A 21 -31.99 -9.15 5.44
C CYS A 21 -33.41 -8.94 4.90
N HIS A 22 -33.76 -9.65 3.81
CA HIS A 22 -35.11 -9.58 3.25
C HIS A 22 -36.18 -10.00 4.26
N ALA A 23 -35.93 -11.07 5.03
CA ALA A 23 -36.85 -11.54 6.08
C ALA A 23 -37.02 -10.52 7.22
N PHE A 24 -35.96 -9.78 7.58
CA PHE A 24 -36.03 -8.74 8.60
C PHE A 24 -36.72 -7.46 8.12
N ASP A 25 -36.53 -7.07 6.86
CA ASP A 25 -37.21 -5.90 6.26
C ASP A 25 -38.74 -6.04 6.23
N VAL A 26 -39.24 -7.28 6.16
CA VAL A 26 -40.68 -7.57 6.17
C VAL A 26 -41.25 -7.82 7.58
N TRP A 27 -40.43 -7.74 8.65
CA TRP A 27 -40.86 -8.05 10.02
C TRP A 27 -41.44 -6.81 10.75
N PRO A 28 -42.60 -6.93 11.46
CA PRO A 28 -43.30 -5.77 12.05
C PRO A 28 -42.59 -5.04 13.20
N ALA A 29 -41.52 -5.62 13.78
CA ALA A 29 -40.77 -5.08 14.92
C ALA A 29 -39.26 -4.95 14.59
N ALA A 30 -38.98 -4.17 13.55
CA ALA A 30 -37.70 -4.08 12.83
C ALA A 30 -36.48 -3.61 13.67
N THR A 31 -36.63 -2.78 14.70
CA THR A 31 -35.48 -2.05 15.27
C THR A 31 -34.40 -2.92 15.94
N LEU A 32 -34.77 -3.92 16.74
CA LEU A 32 -33.79 -4.82 17.40
C LEU A 32 -33.20 -5.84 16.43
N ALA A 33 -34.02 -6.35 15.49
CA ALA A 33 -33.59 -7.30 14.49
C ALA A 33 -32.61 -6.66 13.47
N HIS A 34 -32.89 -5.43 13.03
CA HIS A 34 -31.98 -4.67 12.17
C HIS A 34 -30.69 -4.26 12.89
N ALA A 35 -30.74 -3.94 14.20
CA ALA A 35 -29.54 -3.64 14.98
C ALA A 35 -28.65 -4.87 15.22
N ALA A 36 -29.25 -6.05 15.45
CA ALA A 36 -28.50 -7.31 15.56
C ALA A 36 -27.92 -7.76 14.21
N SER A 37 -28.70 -7.61 13.11
CA SER A 37 -28.24 -7.89 11.75
C SER A 37 -27.11 -6.95 11.30
N SER A 38 -27.16 -5.66 11.66
CA SER A 38 -26.11 -4.71 11.29
C SER A 38 -24.80 -4.95 12.05
N CYS A 39 -24.88 -5.35 13.33
CA CYS A 39 -23.71 -5.76 14.10
C CYS A 39 -23.05 -7.01 13.51
N TYR A 40 -23.84 -7.98 13.05
CA TYR A 40 -23.33 -9.14 12.31
C TYR A 40 -22.67 -8.73 10.99
N ASP A 41 -23.32 -7.87 10.22
CA ASP A 41 -22.82 -7.38 8.92
C ASP A 41 -21.52 -6.60 9.05
N ASP A 42 -21.34 -5.82 10.11
CA ASP A 42 -20.15 -4.99 10.25
C ASP A 42 -18.96 -5.76 10.82
N LEU A 43 -19.19 -6.71 11.74
CA LEU A 43 -18.11 -7.44 12.39
C LEU A 43 -17.78 -8.77 11.72
N PHE A 44 -18.79 -9.51 11.24
CA PHE A 44 -18.61 -10.86 10.73
C PHE A 44 -18.51 -10.89 9.20
N GLU A 45 -19.30 -10.12 8.44
CA GLU A 45 -19.21 -10.14 6.97
C GLU A 45 -17.79 -9.85 6.45
N PRO A 46 -17.04 -8.86 6.98
CA PRO A 46 -15.69 -8.59 6.50
C PRO A 46 -14.68 -9.66 6.92
N LEU A 47 -15.00 -10.47 7.94
CA LEU A 47 -14.21 -11.63 8.37
C LEU A 47 -14.43 -12.86 7.48
N LEU A 48 -15.56 -12.95 6.77
CA LEU A 48 -15.89 -14.08 5.89
C LEU A 48 -15.17 -14.00 4.54
N GLY A 49 -14.60 -12.84 4.21
CA GLY A 49 -13.74 -12.64 3.05
C GLY A 49 -13.91 -11.26 2.42
N PRO A 50 -13.11 -10.95 1.38
CA PRO A 50 -13.18 -9.67 0.71
C PRO A 50 -14.56 -9.47 0.07
N ALA A 51 -15.02 -8.23 0.14
CA ALA A 51 -16.17 -7.76 -0.63
C ALA A 51 -15.97 -8.03 -2.13
N ILE A 52 -17.07 -8.06 -2.89
CA ILE A 52 -17.03 -8.29 -4.35
C ILE A 52 -16.12 -7.27 -5.05
N ALA A 53 -16.10 -6.03 -4.53
CA ALA A 53 -15.13 -5.00 -4.90
C ALA A 53 -14.62 -4.31 -3.61
N PRO A 54 -13.36 -3.85 -3.57
CA PRO A 54 -12.87 -3.03 -2.46
C PRO A 54 -13.70 -1.75 -2.33
N PRO A 55 -13.83 -1.20 -1.11
CA PRO A 55 -14.53 0.06 -0.92
C PRO A 55 -13.83 1.18 -1.69
N ARG A 56 -14.62 2.18 -2.10
CA ARG A 56 -14.08 3.39 -2.75
C ARG A 56 -13.35 4.24 -1.72
N PHE A 57 -12.45 5.11 -2.21
CA PHE A 57 -11.76 6.06 -1.35
C PHE A 57 -12.73 7.06 -0.70
N GLU A 58 -13.77 7.55 -1.40
CA GLU A 58 -14.77 8.46 -0.79
C GLU A 58 -14.14 9.63 -0.02
N ILE A 59 -13.09 10.23 -0.58
CA ILE A 59 -12.34 11.31 0.06
C ILE A 59 -13.29 12.48 0.39
N GLY A 60 -13.21 13.00 1.61
CA GLY A 60 -14.05 14.09 2.09
C GLY A 60 -13.97 15.38 1.25
N ARG A 61 -14.99 16.25 1.38
CA ARG A 61 -15.07 17.55 0.67
C ARG A 61 -13.91 18.48 1.10
N PRO A 62 -13.32 19.33 0.22
CA PRO A 62 -13.90 19.99 -0.97
C PRO A 62 -14.00 19.12 -2.24
N ALA A 63 -14.56 19.65 -3.33
CA ALA A 63 -14.66 18.93 -4.60
C ALA A 63 -13.27 18.48 -5.08
N ILE A 64 -13.04 17.16 -5.11
CA ILE A 64 -11.81 16.53 -5.57
C ILE A 64 -12.10 15.87 -6.92
N ASP A 65 -11.27 16.17 -7.91
CA ASP A 65 -11.28 15.47 -9.20
C ASP A 65 -10.60 14.11 -9.02
N GLU A 66 -11.40 13.05 -8.92
CA GLU A 66 -10.93 11.66 -8.88
C GLU A 66 -10.99 11.04 -10.28
N ARG A 67 -9.84 10.61 -10.80
CA ARG A 67 -9.75 9.94 -12.12
C ARG A 67 -8.59 8.96 -12.21
N ILE A 68 -8.73 7.98 -13.09
CA ILE A 68 -7.63 7.08 -13.47
C ILE A 68 -6.82 7.78 -14.57
N VAL A 69 -5.53 8.03 -14.33
CA VAL A 69 -4.65 8.75 -15.26
C VAL A 69 -3.68 7.86 -16.02
N ALA A 70 -3.45 6.64 -15.53
CA ALA A 70 -2.73 5.59 -16.23
C ALA A 70 -3.21 4.22 -15.75
N CYS A 71 -3.05 3.19 -16.57
CA CYS A 71 -3.38 1.82 -16.17
C CYS A 71 -2.43 0.80 -16.79
N THR A 72 -2.22 -0.27 -16.05
CA THR A 72 -1.69 -1.56 -16.51
C THR A 72 -2.76 -2.62 -16.18
N PRO A 73 -2.63 -3.86 -16.68
CA PRO A 73 -3.58 -4.90 -16.30
C PRO A 73 -3.68 -5.17 -14.79
N PHE A 74 -2.62 -4.88 -14.03
CA PHE A 74 -2.53 -5.18 -12.59
C PHE A 74 -2.65 -3.93 -11.70
N CYS A 75 -2.61 -2.72 -12.25
CA CYS A 75 -2.58 -1.50 -11.46
C CYS A 75 -3.23 -0.33 -12.18
N GLN A 76 -4.06 0.42 -11.46
CA GLN A 76 -4.59 1.71 -11.89
C GLN A 76 -3.86 2.82 -11.15
N LEU A 77 -3.38 3.84 -11.86
CA LEU A 77 -2.87 5.06 -11.24
C LEU A 77 -4.03 6.02 -11.04
N ARG A 78 -4.55 6.07 -9.82
CA ARG A 78 -5.69 6.91 -9.44
C ARG A 78 -5.18 8.27 -8.95
N ARG A 79 -5.62 9.35 -9.60
CA ARG A 79 -5.29 10.72 -9.23
C ARG A 79 -6.46 11.36 -8.51
N PHE A 80 -6.16 11.96 -7.37
CA PHE A 80 -7.00 12.88 -6.62
C PHE A 80 -6.41 14.28 -6.75
N ALA A 81 -7.20 15.23 -7.22
CA ALA A 81 -6.69 16.55 -7.54
C ALA A 81 -7.52 17.70 -7.02
N ARG A 82 -6.81 18.81 -6.80
CA ARG A 82 -7.34 20.10 -6.37
C ARG A 82 -6.86 21.19 -7.30
N ASP A 83 -7.66 22.24 -7.48
CA ASP A 83 -7.38 23.31 -8.45
C ASP A 83 -6.07 24.06 -8.18
N ASP A 84 -5.58 24.09 -6.94
CA ASP A 84 -4.44 24.88 -6.49
C ASP A 84 -3.18 24.05 -6.13
N ALA A 85 -3.13 22.79 -6.56
CA ALA A 85 -2.03 21.88 -6.23
C ALA A 85 -0.68 22.33 -6.83
N ARG A 86 0.30 22.58 -5.95
CA ARG A 86 1.64 23.09 -6.32
C ARG A 86 2.66 22.01 -6.66
N ARG A 87 2.34 20.76 -6.34
CA ARG A 87 3.19 19.58 -6.51
C ARG A 87 2.33 18.36 -6.84
N THR A 88 2.99 17.32 -7.31
CA THR A 88 2.41 16.01 -7.54
C THR A 88 3.09 15.00 -6.62
N VAL A 89 2.31 14.21 -5.89
CA VAL A 89 2.79 13.14 -5.01
C VAL A 89 2.38 11.80 -5.59
N LEU A 90 3.34 10.95 -5.95
CA LEU A 90 3.12 9.55 -6.26
C LEU A 90 3.16 8.74 -4.96
N LEU A 91 2.01 8.28 -4.49
CA LEU A 91 1.88 7.36 -3.36
C LEU A 91 1.89 5.92 -3.88
N CYS A 92 3.02 5.24 -3.74
CA CYS A 92 3.15 3.82 -4.03
C CYS A 92 2.59 3.00 -2.87
N ALA A 93 1.30 2.66 -2.94
CA ALA A 93 0.66 1.76 -1.99
C ALA A 93 1.23 0.33 -2.13
N PRO A 94 1.42 -0.40 -1.02
CA PRO A 94 1.95 -1.75 -1.06
C PRO A 94 0.94 -2.74 -1.64
N LEU A 95 1.42 -3.70 -2.43
CA LEU A 95 0.66 -4.92 -2.76
C LEU A 95 0.82 -5.96 -1.63
N ALA A 96 0.60 -5.56 -0.38
CA ALA A 96 0.75 -6.41 0.82
C ALA A 96 -0.59 -6.98 1.27
N GLY A 97 -1.35 -7.49 0.31
CA GLY A 97 -2.65 -8.10 0.54
C GLY A 97 -3.82 -7.16 0.76
N HIS A 98 -3.61 -5.88 1.00
CA HIS A 98 -4.68 -4.89 1.16
C HIS A 98 -4.90 -4.08 -0.12
N ALA A 99 -6.14 -3.64 -0.33
CA ALA A 99 -6.49 -2.66 -1.33
C ALA A 99 -5.97 -1.27 -0.92
N ALA A 100 -5.67 -0.42 -1.91
CA ALA A 100 -5.07 0.89 -1.68
C ALA A 100 -5.94 1.84 -0.82
N VAL A 101 -7.24 1.56 -0.73
CA VAL A 101 -8.19 2.28 0.14
C VAL A 101 -7.82 2.26 1.62
N MET A 102 -7.04 1.27 2.08
CA MET A 102 -6.43 1.28 3.42
C MET A 102 -5.59 2.55 3.68
N MET A 103 -5.08 3.17 2.62
CA MET A 103 -4.31 4.40 2.70
C MET A 103 -5.15 5.66 2.47
N ARG A 104 -6.48 5.61 2.64
CA ARG A 104 -7.35 6.77 2.44
C ARG A 104 -6.89 7.97 3.25
N GLU A 105 -6.63 7.77 4.53
CA GLU A 105 -6.17 8.84 5.42
C GLU A 105 -4.82 9.42 4.98
N THR A 106 -3.93 8.56 4.45
CA THR A 106 -2.66 8.99 3.84
C THR A 106 -2.93 9.91 2.64
N VAL A 107 -3.86 9.52 1.76
CA VAL A 107 -4.27 10.31 0.59
C VAL A 107 -4.88 11.65 1.03
N GLU A 108 -5.78 11.64 2.00
CA GLU A 108 -6.41 12.84 2.58
C GLU A 108 -5.38 13.84 3.12
N ALA A 109 -4.42 13.35 3.90
CA ALA A 109 -3.36 14.19 4.45
C ALA A 109 -2.48 14.79 3.35
N LEU A 110 -2.06 13.98 2.36
CA LEU A 110 -1.21 14.43 1.27
C LEU A 110 -1.92 15.38 0.29
N LEU A 111 -3.26 15.35 0.20
CA LEU A 111 -4.05 16.31 -0.56
C LEU A 111 -4.02 17.73 0.03
N ALA A 112 -3.56 17.90 1.26
CA ALA A 112 -3.24 19.22 1.80
C ALA A 112 -2.00 19.83 1.11
N ASP A 113 -1.13 18.99 0.54
CA ASP A 113 0.15 19.40 -0.02
C ASP A 113 0.16 19.50 -1.54
N GLY A 114 -0.60 18.65 -2.25
CA GLY A 114 -0.61 18.62 -3.71
C GLY A 114 -1.56 17.57 -4.28
N ASP A 115 -1.49 17.35 -5.58
CA ASP A 115 -2.25 16.27 -6.22
C ASP A 115 -1.63 14.94 -5.82
N VAL A 116 -2.48 13.96 -5.48
CA VAL A 116 -2.04 12.64 -5.06
C VAL A 116 -2.37 11.63 -6.14
N CYS A 117 -1.36 10.96 -6.67
CA CYS A 117 -1.50 9.82 -7.57
C CYS A 117 -1.15 8.56 -6.79
N VAL A 118 -2.13 7.70 -6.50
CA VAL A 118 -1.93 6.45 -5.76
C VAL A 118 -1.95 5.24 -6.70
N THR A 119 -1.04 4.29 -6.47
CA THR A 119 -1.08 2.99 -7.14
C THR A 119 -2.20 2.14 -6.55
N ASP A 120 -3.22 1.84 -7.33
CA ASP A 120 -4.40 1.08 -6.94
C ASP A 120 -4.36 -0.30 -7.61
N TRP A 121 -3.97 -1.32 -6.84
CA TRP A 121 -3.74 -2.67 -7.35
C TRP A 121 -5.06 -3.39 -7.68
N VAL A 122 -5.10 -4.03 -8.84
CA VAL A 122 -6.23 -4.87 -9.25
C VAL A 122 -6.09 -6.24 -8.58
N ASN A 123 -7.19 -6.76 -8.05
CA ASN A 123 -7.21 -8.11 -7.48
C ASN A 123 -6.78 -9.14 -8.54
N ALA A 124 -5.77 -9.96 -8.24
CA ALA A 124 -5.21 -10.87 -9.23
C ALA A 124 -6.22 -11.88 -9.78
N ARG A 125 -7.25 -12.27 -9.00
CA ARG A 125 -8.33 -13.13 -9.50
C ARG A 125 -9.14 -12.51 -10.64
N ASP A 126 -9.14 -11.19 -10.72
CA ASP A 126 -9.90 -10.43 -11.71
C ASP A 126 -9.03 -10.05 -12.93
N VAL A 127 -7.76 -10.46 -12.97
CA VAL A 127 -6.84 -10.21 -14.08
C VAL A 127 -6.71 -11.45 -14.99
N PRO A 128 -7.18 -11.40 -16.25
CA PRO A 128 -7.11 -12.54 -17.18
C PRO A 128 -5.70 -13.09 -17.39
N LEU A 129 -5.57 -14.39 -17.68
CA LEU A 129 -4.26 -15.01 -17.98
C LEU A 129 -3.56 -14.36 -19.18
N ALA A 130 -4.32 -13.88 -20.17
CA ALA A 130 -3.77 -13.20 -21.35
C ALA A 130 -3.03 -11.89 -21.02
N ALA A 131 -3.24 -11.31 -19.84
CA ALA A 131 -2.49 -10.16 -19.35
C ALA A 131 -1.04 -10.49 -18.94
N GLY A 132 -0.68 -11.78 -18.93
CA GLY A 132 0.68 -12.24 -18.62
C GLY A 132 0.96 -12.40 -17.14
N ARG A 133 2.25 -12.46 -16.81
CA ARG A 133 2.78 -12.57 -15.45
C ARG A 133 2.79 -11.21 -14.75
N PHE A 134 2.88 -11.24 -13.42
CA PHE A 134 3.20 -10.05 -12.63
C PHE A 134 4.07 -10.43 -11.44
N GLY A 135 5.37 -10.20 -11.56
CA GLY A 135 6.39 -10.39 -10.53
C GLY A 135 6.96 -9.07 -10.03
N LEU A 136 8.09 -9.15 -9.32
CA LEU A 136 8.79 -7.95 -8.84
C LEU A 136 9.31 -7.07 -9.99
N ASP A 137 9.79 -7.67 -11.08
CA ASP A 137 10.26 -6.96 -12.26
C ASP A 137 9.14 -6.13 -12.93
N GLU A 138 7.95 -6.71 -13.10
CA GLU A 138 6.80 -5.98 -13.64
C GLU A 138 6.32 -4.86 -12.70
N TYR A 139 6.44 -5.05 -11.39
CA TYR A 139 6.15 -3.99 -10.41
C TYR A 139 7.14 -2.83 -10.59
N VAL A 140 8.44 -3.10 -10.66
CA VAL A 140 9.48 -2.09 -10.93
C VAL A 140 9.18 -1.34 -12.23
N ALA A 141 8.88 -2.05 -13.32
CA ALA A 141 8.55 -1.45 -14.61
C ALA A 141 7.27 -0.61 -14.55
N THR A 142 6.26 -1.04 -13.79
CA THR A 142 5.01 -0.31 -13.59
C THR A 142 5.27 1.02 -12.88
N LEU A 143 6.03 1.00 -11.78
CA LEU A 143 6.39 2.22 -11.05
C LEU A 143 7.25 3.15 -11.90
N ASP A 144 8.21 2.62 -12.64
CA ASP A 144 9.03 3.39 -13.57
C ASP A 144 8.18 4.13 -14.62
N GLY A 145 7.22 3.42 -15.24
CA GLY A 145 6.29 4.00 -16.21
C GLY A 145 5.41 5.09 -15.62
N PHE A 146 4.94 4.91 -14.38
CA PHE A 146 4.16 5.94 -13.67
C PHE A 146 5.00 7.16 -13.30
N VAL A 147 6.22 6.97 -12.80
CA VAL A 147 7.16 8.07 -12.56
C VAL A 147 7.45 8.80 -13.87
N ASP A 148 7.63 8.10 -14.99
CA ASP A 148 7.85 8.72 -16.30
C ASP A 148 6.68 9.60 -16.74
N ALA A 149 5.45 9.08 -16.63
CA ALA A 149 4.25 9.81 -17.00
C ALA A 149 4.07 11.07 -16.15
N LEU A 150 4.29 10.96 -14.82
CA LEU A 150 4.12 12.06 -13.89
C LEU A 150 5.27 13.08 -13.95
N ALA A 151 6.48 12.68 -14.33
CA ALA A 151 7.63 13.58 -14.48
C ALA A 151 7.50 14.54 -15.67
N ARG A 152 6.49 14.37 -16.54
CA ARG A 152 6.15 15.31 -17.63
C ARG A 152 5.41 16.54 -17.13
N ASP A 153 4.85 16.48 -15.92
CA ASP A 153 4.31 17.64 -15.23
C ASP A 153 5.45 18.59 -14.83
N GLU A 154 5.27 19.89 -15.05
CA GLU A 154 6.27 20.90 -14.66
C GLU A 154 6.41 21.03 -13.14
N ARG A 155 5.38 20.60 -12.38
CA ARG A 155 5.37 20.66 -10.93
C ARG A 155 6.36 19.65 -10.32
N PRO A 156 6.94 19.95 -9.14
CA PRO A 156 7.77 19.00 -8.42
C PRO A 156 7.04 17.67 -8.17
N LEU A 157 7.67 16.57 -8.60
CA LEU A 157 7.20 15.22 -8.32
C LEU A 157 7.87 14.70 -7.03
N HIS A 158 7.06 14.22 -6.09
CA HIS A 158 7.53 13.54 -4.88
C HIS A 158 7.03 12.10 -4.90
N VAL A 159 7.91 11.14 -4.59
CA VAL A 159 7.55 9.72 -4.49
C VAL A 159 7.48 9.34 -3.01
N VAL A 160 6.38 8.72 -2.60
CA VAL A 160 6.19 8.18 -1.24
C VAL A 160 5.86 6.70 -1.40
N ALA A 161 6.74 5.82 -0.93
CA ALA A 161 6.54 4.37 -1.01
C ALA A 161 6.47 3.75 0.38
N VAL A 162 5.51 2.86 0.58
CA VAL A 162 5.19 2.32 1.91
C VAL A 162 5.33 0.80 1.91
N CYS A 163 5.89 0.25 2.99
CA CYS A 163 6.04 -1.18 3.22
C CYS A 163 6.71 -1.88 2.02
N GLN A 164 6.07 -2.90 1.44
CA GLN A 164 6.60 -3.67 0.32
C GLN A 164 6.91 -2.81 -0.91
N ALA A 165 6.21 -1.69 -1.13
CA ALA A 165 6.41 -0.84 -2.30
C ALA A 165 7.79 -0.13 -2.30
N THR A 166 8.43 -0.02 -1.14
CA THR A 166 9.76 0.62 -0.99
C THR A 166 10.83 -0.03 -1.87
N VAL A 167 10.87 -1.36 -1.92
CA VAL A 167 11.85 -2.15 -2.68
C VAL A 167 11.72 -1.90 -4.18
N PRO A 168 10.56 -2.13 -4.84
CA PRO A 168 10.41 -1.85 -6.26
C PRO A 168 10.49 -0.36 -6.59
N ALA A 169 10.06 0.54 -5.70
CA ALA A 169 10.20 1.98 -5.92
C ALA A 169 11.67 2.41 -5.98
N LEU A 170 12.51 1.96 -5.02
CA LEU A 170 13.93 2.28 -5.03
C LEU A 170 14.63 1.68 -6.25
N ALA A 171 14.27 0.46 -6.64
CA ALA A 171 14.81 -0.17 -7.85
C ALA A 171 14.44 0.58 -9.13
N ALA A 172 13.17 0.97 -9.29
CA ALA A 172 12.72 1.77 -10.42
C ALA A 172 13.53 3.08 -10.52
N LEU A 173 13.70 3.78 -9.41
CA LEU A 173 14.44 5.04 -9.36
C LEU A 173 15.94 4.86 -9.63
N ALA A 174 16.55 3.78 -9.16
CA ALA A 174 17.93 3.43 -9.47
C ALA A 174 18.14 3.18 -10.98
N LEU A 175 17.22 2.43 -11.61
CA LEU A 175 17.25 2.17 -13.05
C LEU A 175 16.98 3.44 -13.87
N ARG A 176 16.12 4.34 -13.38
CA ARG A 176 15.94 5.68 -13.98
C ARG A 176 17.22 6.49 -13.95
N ALA A 177 17.91 6.51 -12.81
CA ALA A 177 19.18 7.20 -12.65
C ALA A 177 20.26 6.64 -13.59
N ALA A 178 20.33 5.30 -13.74
CA ALA A 178 21.24 4.65 -14.68
C ALA A 178 20.98 5.04 -16.16
N ARG A 179 19.73 5.36 -16.51
CA ARG A 179 19.35 5.88 -17.84
C ARG A 179 19.55 7.39 -18.00
N GLY A 180 20.05 8.09 -16.98
CA GLY A 180 20.26 9.54 -17.01
C GLY A 180 18.95 10.35 -17.02
N LEU A 181 17.83 9.76 -16.61
CA LEU A 181 16.55 10.46 -16.54
C LEU A 181 16.49 11.38 -15.33
N ALA A 182 15.75 12.49 -15.45
CA ALA A 182 15.59 13.45 -14.36
C ALA A 182 14.97 12.78 -13.12
N PRO A 183 15.52 13.00 -11.91
CA PRO A 183 14.98 12.41 -10.69
C PRO A 183 13.70 13.15 -10.23
N PRO A 184 12.84 12.49 -9.43
CA PRO A 184 11.85 13.20 -8.64
C PRO A 184 12.53 14.18 -7.67
N ALA A 185 11.78 15.15 -7.16
CA ALA A 185 12.27 16.12 -6.18
C ALA A 185 12.66 15.43 -4.87
N SER A 186 11.80 14.54 -4.35
CA SER A 186 12.11 13.72 -3.19
C SER A 186 11.55 12.30 -3.32
N VAL A 187 12.11 11.41 -2.50
CA VAL A 187 11.69 10.03 -2.34
C VAL A 187 11.60 9.75 -0.84
N THR A 188 10.45 9.32 -0.37
CA THR A 188 10.22 8.90 1.01
C THR A 188 9.92 7.40 1.02
N LEU A 189 10.69 6.64 1.80
CA LEU A 189 10.52 5.21 1.99
C LEU A 189 10.09 4.98 3.45
N ILE A 190 8.93 4.35 3.65
CA ILE A 190 8.28 4.22 4.96
C ILE A 190 8.13 2.75 5.32
N GLY A 191 8.76 2.32 6.42
CA GLY A 191 8.57 1.01 7.03
C GLY A 191 8.75 -0.17 6.08
N GLY A 192 9.73 -0.15 5.19
CA GLY A 192 9.92 -1.16 4.14
C GLY A 192 11.16 -2.05 4.32
N PRO A 193 11.10 -3.34 3.90
CA PRO A 193 12.16 -4.32 4.14
C PRO A 193 13.32 -4.18 3.12
N LEU A 194 13.96 -3.01 3.05
CA LEU A 194 15.03 -2.75 2.08
C LEU A 194 16.30 -3.57 2.39
N ASP A 195 16.58 -3.85 3.66
CA ASP A 195 17.60 -4.83 4.06
C ASP A 195 17.11 -5.77 5.15
N ALA A 196 16.46 -6.87 4.76
CA ALA A 196 15.88 -7.86 5.67
C ALA A 196 16.90 -8.58 6.58
N ARG A 197 18.22 -8.37 6.40
CA ARG A 197 19.27 -8.91 7.30
C ARG A 197 19.33 -8.16 8.62
N VAL A 198 18.96 -6.88 8.62
CA VAL A 198 19.07 -6.01 9.78
C VAL A 198 17.84 -6.24 10.66
N ASN A 199 18.07 -6.66 11.91
CA ASN A 199 17.02 -6.95 12.90
C ASN A 199 15.81 -7.70 12.30
N PRO A 200 15.96 -8.95 11.82
CA PRO A 200 14.90 -9.65 11.09
C PRO A 200 13.61 -9.75 11.91
N SER A 201 12.49 -9.35 11.30
CA SER A 201 11.16 -9.51 11.93
C SER A 201 10.70 -10.97 11.93
N THR A 202 9.62 -11.27 12.65
CA THR A 202 8.98 -12.60 12.63
C THR A 202 8.57 -12.99 11.21
N LEU A 203 8.01 -12.03 10.45
CA LEU A 203 7.65 -12.21 9.04
C LEU A 203 8.91 -12.53 8.20
N GLY A 204 9.95 -11.70 8.32
CA GLY A 204 11.19 -11.88 7.56
C GLY A 204 11.88 -13.23 7.85
N THR A 205 11.93 -13.62 9.12
CA THR A 205 12.48 -14.92 9.56
C THR A 205 11.67 -16.08 8.98
N THR A 206 10.33 -15.97 9.01
CA THR A 206 9.45 -17.01 8.47
C THR A 206 9.63 -17.14 6.95
N ALA A 207 9.65 -16.03 6.22
CA ALA A 207 9.85 -16.00 4.77
C ALA A 207 11.23 -16.57 4.38
N ALA A 208 12.29 -16.24 5.12
CA ALA A 208 13.63 -16.75 4.88
C ALA A 208 13.76 -18.25 5.17
N SER A 209 12.99 -18.79 6.12
CA SER A 209 13.10 -20.19 6.58
C SER A 209 12.41 -21.22 5.67
N ARG A 210 11.48 -20.80 4.82
CA ARG A 210 10.64 -21.71 4.00
C ARG A 210 11.11 -21.76 2.56
N SER A 211 11.35 -22.94 2.01
CA SER A 211 11.74 -23.07 0.60
C SER A 211 10.64 -22.58 -0.34
N LEU A 212 11.01 -22.05 -1.50
CA LEU A 212 10.03 -21.64 -2.52
C LEU A 212 9.11 -22.79 -2.95
N ALA A 213 9.61 -24.03 -2.96
CA ALA A 213 8.79 -25.21 -3.23
C ALA A 213 7.73 -25.46 -2.15
N TRP A 214 8.08 -25.20 -0.87
CA TRP A 214 7.12 -25.24 0.22
C TRP A 214 6.08 -24.13 0.08
N CYS A 215 6.51 -22.89 -0.22
CA CYS A 215 5.61 -21.75 -0.43
C CYS A 215 4.63 -22.04 -1.58
N ARG A 216 5.12 -22.52 -2.73
CA ARG A 216 4.27 -22.92 -3.88
C ARG A 216 3.23 -23.98 -3.53
N ARG A 217 3.55 -24.90 -2.62
CA ARG A 217 2.66 -26.00 -2.25
C ARG A 217 1.58 -25.59 -1.25
N HIS A 218 1.89 -24.68 -0.33
CA HIS A 218 1.03 -24.39 0.82
C HIS A 218 0.38 -23.01 0.78
N LEU A 219 1.01 -22.05 0.09
CA LEU A 219 0.57 -20.65 0.05
C LEU A 219 -0.01 -20.26 -1.31
N ILE A 220 0.22 -21.04 -2.37
CA ILE A 220 -0.30 -20.73 -3.69
C ILE A 220 -1.50 -21.63 -4.00
N ASP A 221 -2.60 -21.01 -4.42
CA ASP A 221 -3.79 -21.67 -4.95
C ASP A 221 -4.09 -21.14 -6.37
N VAL A 222 -5.05 -21.72 -7.06
CA VAL A 222 -5.44 -21.35 -8.43
C VAL A 222 -6.83 -20.74 -8.41
N VAL A 223 -6.98 -19.61 -9.08
CA VAL A 223 -8.25 -18.91 -9.22
C VAL A 223 -9.28 -19.84 -9.88
N PRO A 224 -10.43 -20.09 -9.23
CA PRO A 224 -11.45 -21.01 -9.74
C PRO A 224 -12.22 -20.41 -10.93
N PRO A 225 -13.07 -21.21 -11.61
CA PRO A 225 -14.06 -20.69 -12.55
C PRO A 225 -14.96 -19.63 -11.89
N GLY A 226 -15.51 -18.72 -12.70
CA GLY A 226 -16.35 -17.61 -12.22
C GLY A 226 -15.63 -16.27 -12.17
N PHE A 227 -14.30 -16.26 -12.19
CA PHE A 227 -13.48 -15.04 -12.22
C PHE A 227 -12.77 -14.85 -13.57
N PRO A 228 -12.51 -13.60 -14.00
CA PRO A 228 -11.74 -13.31 -15.21
C PRO A 228 -10.35 -13.97 -15.23
N GLY A 229 -9.69 -14.04 -14.08
CA GLY A 229 -8.37 -14.63 -13.88
C GLY A 229 -8.36 -16.14 -13.64
N ARG A 230 -9.44 -16.88 -13.95
CA ARG A 230 -9.50 -18.34 -13.82
C ARG A 230 -8.22 -19.02 -14.32
N GLY A 231 -7.68 -19.95 -13.54
CA GLY A 231 -6.43 -20.64 -13.85
C GLY A 231 -5.15 -19.88 -13.44
N ARG A 232 -5.23 -18.63 -12.99
CA ARG A 232 -4.08 -17.89 -12.46
C ARG A 232 -3.69 -18.43 -11.09
N HIS A 233 -2.39 -18.57 -10.88
CA HIS A 233 -1.83 -18.88 -9.57
C HIS A 233 -1.73 -17.61 -8.73
N VAL A 234 -2.24 -17.67 -7.50
CA VAL A 234 -2.26 -16.53 -6.58
C VAL A 234 -1.90 -16.98 -5.17
N PHE A 235 -1.39 -16.06 -4.36
CA PHE A 235 -1.48 -16.16 -2.92
C PHE A 235 -2.86 -15.61 -2.52
N PRO A 236 -3.85 -16.46 -2.20
CA PRO A 236 -5.23 -16.02 -2.07
C PRO A 236 -5.49 -15.30 -0.75
N THR A 237 -6.44 -14.37 -0.78
CA THR A 237 -6.88 -13.55 0.37
C THR A 237 -7.20 -14.36 1.63
N TYR A 238 -7.77 -15.56 1.52
CA TYR A 238 -8.12 -16.35 2.71
C TYR A 238 -6.90 -16.86 3.48
N LEU A 239 -5.77 -17.12 2.81
CA LEU A 239 -4.52 -17.46 3.48
C LEU A 239 -3.85 -16.19 4.04
N GLN A 240 -3.86 -15.11 3.27
CA GLN A 240 -3.33 -13.81 3.70
C GLN A 240 -4.03 -13.31 4.97
N GLN A 241 -5.36 -13.42 5.03
CA GLN A 241 -6.15 -13.04 6.20
C GLN A 241 -5.76 -13.85 7.44
N GLY A 242 -5.54 -15.15 7.29
CA GLY A 242 -5.06 -16.01 8.36
C GLY A 242 -3.66 -15.61 8.85
N GLU A 243 -2.76 -15.29 7.92
CA GLU A 243 -1.40 -14.80 8.24
C GLU A 243 -1.44 -13.46 8.99
N ILE A 244 -2.20 -12.48 8.49
CA ILE A 244 -2.35 -11.16 9.13
C ILE A 244 -2.93 -11.31 10.54
N ALA A 245 -3.97 -12.13 10.69
CA ALA A 245 -4.61 -12.36 11.99
C ALA A 245 -3.67 -13.05 13.00
N LEU A 246 -2.79 -13.95 12.53
CA LEU A 246 -1.82 -14.64 13.38
C LEU A 246 -0.63 -13.76 13.78
N LEU A 247 -0.11 -12.98 12.83
CA LEU A 247 1.10 -12.18 13.05
C LEU A 247 0.81 -10.81 13.68
N TYR A 248 -0.36 -10.23 13.41
CA TYR A 248 -0.73 -8.88 13.83
C TYR A 248 -2.15 -8.79 14.41
N PRO A 249 -2.53 -9.64 15.38
CA PRO A 249 -3.89 -9.68 15.92
C PRO A 249 -4.30 -8.36 16.59
N GLN A 250 -3.35 -7.61 17.14
CA GLN A 250 -3.59 -6.41 17.93
C GLN A 250 -4.34 -5.34 17.12
N ARG A 251 -3.97 -5.15 15.85
CA ARG A 251 -4.61 -4.14 15.00
C ARG A 251 -6.08 -4.46 14.78
N PHE A 252 -6.40 -5.72 14.52
CA PHE A 252 -7.77 -6.17 14.32
C PHE A 252 -8.60 -6.05 15.62
N LEU A 253 -8.03 -6.42 16.77
CA LEU A 253 -8.68 -6.27 18.07
C LEU A 253 -8.99 -4.81 18.39
N MET A 254 -8.05 -3.89 18.15
CA MET A 254 -8.28 -2.45 18.34
C MET A 254 -9.46 -1.93 17.49
N LEU A 255 -9.55 -2.34 16.22
CA LEU A 255 -10.66 -1.94 15.34
C LEU A 255 -12.01 -2.46 15.84
N ILE A 256 -12.07 -3.70 16.37
CA ILE A 256 -13.28 -4.24 16.99
C ILE A 256 -13.62 -3.47 18.27
N GLU A 257 -12.63 -3.15 19.11
CA GLU A 257 -12.84 -2.40 20.34
C GLU A 257 -13.38 -0.99 20.07
N ASP A 258 -12.85 -0.28 19.07
CA ASP A 258 -13.33 1.04 18.68
C ASP A 258 -14.76 0.97 18.14
N TYR A 259 -15.07 -0.04 17.34
CA TYR A 259 -16.44 -0.30 16.88
C TYR A 259 -17.39 -0.58 18.06
N ALA A 260 -17.03 -1.50 18.95
CA ALA A 260 -17.84 -1.87 20.11
C ALA A 260 -18.06 -0.69 21.05
N ARG A 261 -17.02 0.13 21.29
CA ARG A 261 -17.10 1.35 22.08
C ARG A 261 -18.08 2.35 21.46
N ALA A 262 -17.92 2.65 20.17
CA ALA A 262 -18.81 3.58 19.46
C ALA A 262 -20.27 3.11 19.47
N ALA A 263 -20.50 1.81 19.24
CA ALA A 263 -21.83 1.20 19.32
C ALA A 263 -22.43 1.31 20.73
N SER A 264 -21.65 1.01 21.77
CA SER A 264 -22.12 1.03 23.16
C SER A 264 -22.49 2.43 23.65
N HIS A 265 -21.85 3.48 23.11
CA HIS A 265 -22.15 4.88 23.42
C HIS A 265 -23.22 5.50 22.51
N PHE A 266 -23.77 4.75 21.54
CA PHE A 266 -24.70 5.27 20.52
C PHE A 266 -24.16 6.48 19.74
N ASP A 267 -22.84 6.58 19.59
CA ASP A 267 -22.20 7.63 18.80
C ASP A 267 -22.23 7.24 17.32
N LEU A 268 -23.21 7.76 16.59
CA LEU A 268 -23.44 7.42 15.19
C LEU A 268 -22.28 7.84 14.27
N ALA A 269 -21.58 8.92 14.59
CA ALA A 269 -20.46 9.40 13.79
C ALA A 269 -19.23 8.50 14.00
N ALA A 270 -18.87 8.27 15.28
CA ALA A 270 -17.78 7.36 15.61
C ALA A 270 -18.05 5.93 15.13
N LEU A 271 -19.31 5.48 15.17
CA LEU A 271 -19.69 4.17 14.68
C LEU A 271 -19.53 4.05 13.16
N ALA A 272 -19.90 5.10 12.42
CA ALA A 272 -19.70 5.14 10.97
C ALA A 272 -18.21 5.09 10.61
N ASP A 273 -17.36 5.80 11.35
CA ASP A 273 -15.91 5.81 11.14
C ASP A 273 -15.26 4.47 11.51
N ALA A 274 -15.62 3.89 12.65
CA ALA A 274 -15.12 2.58 13.06
C ALA A 274 -15.50 1.47 12.06
N ARG A 275 -16.75 1.49 11.57
CA ARG A 275 -17.22 0.58 10.51
C ARG A 275 -16.40 0.74 9.23
N ARG A 276 -16.11 1.98 8.84
CA ARG A 276 -15.33 2.30 7.65
C ARG A 276 -13.91 1.73 7.76
N ALA A 277 -13.23 2.03 8.87
CA ALA A 277 -11.88 1.56 9.15
C ALA A 277 -11.78 0.03 9.14
N LEU A 278 -12.78 -0.66 9.70
CA LEU A 278 -12.84 -2.12 9.66
C LEU A 278 -13.01 -2.68 8.23
N ARG A 279 -13.85 -2.04 7.40
CA ARG A 279 -14.05 -2.43 5.99
C ARG A 279 -12.80 -2.18 5.14
N GLU A 280 -12.07 -1.11 5.38
CA GLU A 280 -10.79 -0.85 4.72
C GLU A 280 -9.72 -1.84 5.12
N TYR A 281 -9.62 -2.13 6.42
CA TYR A 281 -8.65 -3.09 6.95
C TYR A 281 -8.87 -4.50 6.39
N THR A 282 -10.11 -4.88 6.16
CA THR A 282 -10.47 -6.21 5.63
C THR A 282 -10.61 -6.24 4.10
N ALA A 283 -10.35 -5.12 3.42
CA ALA A 283 -10.36 -5.03 1.96
C ALA A 283 -9.10 -5.69 1.39
N LEU A 284 -9.10 -7.02 1.30
CA LEU A 284 -7.96 -7.79 0.82
C LEU A 284 -8.01 -8.08 -0.70
N LEU A 285 -6.84 -8.25 -1.30
CA LEU A 285 -6.62 -8.58 -2.71
C LEU A 285 -5.83 -9.89 -2.84
N ASP A 286 -6.20 -10.72 -3.82
CA ASP A 286 -5.32 -11.84 -4.17
C ASP A 286 -4.05 -11.29 -4.81
N MET A 287 -2.93 -11.85 -4.40
CA MET A 287 -1.62 -11.45 -4.88
C MET A 287 -1.16 -12.43 -5.98
N PRO A 288 -0.60 -11.96 -7.11
CA PRO A 288 -0.01 -12.85 -8.11
C PRO A 288 1.07 -13.74 -7.48
N ALA A 289 1.05 -15.04 -7.78
CA ALA A 289 1.99 -15.99 -7.20
C ALA A 289 3.44 -15.64 -7.54
N GLU A 290 3.70 -15.12 -8.74
CA GLU A 290 5.03 -14.69 -9.17
C GLU A 290 5.57 -13.59 -8.28
N TYR A 291 4.79 -12.52 -8.04
CA TYR A 291 5.21 -11.43 -7.16
C TYR A 291 5.42 -11.88 -5.72
N PHE A 292 4.54 -12.72 -5.17
CA PHE A 292 4.73 -13.28 -3.83
C PHE A 292 6.04 -14.08 -3.73
N LEU A 293 6.27 -15.00 -4.66
CA LEU A 293 7.45 -15.86 -4.66
C LEU A 293 8.73 -15.10 -4.95
N ASP A 294 8.68 -14.11 -5.86
CA ASP A 294 9.79 -13.20 -6.12
C ASP A 294 10.11 -12.40 -4.85
N THR A 295 9.12 -11.96 -4.08
CA THR A 295 9.35 -11.26 -2.81
C THR A 295 10.06 -12.15 -1.80
N VAL A 296 9.60 -13.40 -1.62
CA VAL A 296 10.27 -14.37 -0.74
C VAL A 296 11.72 -14.61 -1.17
N ASP A 297 11.95 -14.88 -2.45
CA ASP A 297 13.29 -15.16 -2.99
C ASP A 297 14.21 -13.94 -2.94
N ILE A 298 13.81 -12.86 -3.61
CA ILE A 298 14.66 -11.71 -3.90
C ILE A 298 14.83 -10.81 -2.67
N VAL A 299 13.78 -10.59 -1.88
CA VAL A 299 13.80 -9.65 -0.76
C VAL A 299 14.23 -10.33 0.53
N PHE A 300 13.65 -11.49 0.87
CA PHE A 300 13.87 -12.11 2.17
C PHE A 300 14.94 -13.22 2.17
N GLN A 301 15.14 -13.97 1.09
CA GLN A 301 16.11 -15.09 1.06
C GLN A 301 17.47 -14.71 0.50
N ARG A 302 17.51 -14.03 -0.65
CA ARG A 302 18.75 -13.61 -1.32
C ARG A 302 19.11 -12.17 -1.02
N MET A 303 18.14 -11.36 -0.59
CA MET A 303 18.31 -9.95 -0.24
C MET A 303 19.09 -9.21 -1.34
N CYS A 304 18.62 -9.31 -2.58
CA CYS A 304 19.41 -8.94 -3.75
C CYS A 304 19.69 -7.43 -3.85
N LEU A 305 18.75 -6.59 -3.44
CA LEU A 305 18.90 -5.13 -3.44
C LEU A 305 20.03 -4.67 -2.51
N PRO A 306 20.04 -5.01 -1.20
CA PRO A 306 21.12 -4.59 -0.30
C PRO A 306 22.45 -5.29 -0.60
N ASN A 307 22.43 -6.46 -1.25
CA ASN A 307 23.63 -7.16 -1.69
C ASN A 307 24.18 -6.67 -3.04
N GLY A 308 23.50 -5.74 -3.73
CA GLY A 308 23.93 -5.28 -5.05
C GLY A 308 23.98 -6.40 -6.09
N THR A 309 23.06 -7.37 -6.02
CA THR A 309 22.98 -8.51 -6.96
C THR A 309 21.68 -8.55 -7.74
N TRP A 310 20.79 -7.57 -7.53
CA TRP A 310 19.51 -7.53 -8.22
C TRP A 310 19.67 -7.00 -9.65
N ASN A 311 19.15 -7.76 -10.61
CA ASN A 311 18.93 -7.33 -11.98
C ASN A 311 17.43 -7.37 -12.27
N VAL A 312 16.91 -6.34 -12.92
CA VAL A 312 15.51 -6.24 -13.35
C VAL A 312 15.51 -6.06 -14.86
N GLY A 313 14.84 -6.96 -15.59
CA GLY A 313 14.85 -6.93 -17.06
C GLY A 313 16.26 -6.97 -17.67
N GLY A 314 17.21 -7.62 -16.99
CA GLY A 314 18.63 -7.69 -17.39
C GLY A 314 19.46 -6.44 -17.06
N GLN A 315 18.88 -5.42 -16.44
CA GLN A 315 19.58 -4.20 -16.01
C GLN A 315 19.91 -4.25 -14.53
N HIS A 316 21.15 -3.86 -14.19
CA HIS A 316 21.62 -3.86 -12.83
C HIS A 316 21.01 -2.72 -12.01
N VAL A 317 20.47 -3.06 -10.82
CA VAL A 317 19.89 -2.09 -9.89
C VAL A 317 21.01 -1.56 -8.97
N GLU A 318 21.44 -0.32 -9.21
CA GLU A 318 22.47 0.37 -8.42
C GLU A 318 21.91 1.64 -7.76
N PRO A 319 21.38 1.57 -6.52
CA PRO A 319 20.87 2.73 -5.79
C PRO A 319 21.90 3.85 -5.62
N ALA A 320 23.20 3.53 -5.64
CA ALA A 320 24.25 4.53 -5.58
C ALA A 320 24.37 5.38 -6.83
N ALA A 321 23.60 5.11 -7.89
CA ALA A 321 23.50 5.98 -9.07
C ALA A 321 22.59 7.20 -8.84
N LEU A 322 21.73 7.19 -7.81
CA LEU A 322 20.84 8.31 -7.50
C LEU A 322 21.62 9.59 -7.17
N ARG A 323 21.20 10.72 -7.74
CA ARG A 323 21.77 12.06 -7.54
C ARG A 323 20.65 13.09 -7.51
N GLY A 324 20.84 14.19 -6.77
CA GLY A 324 19.96 15.37 -6.86
C GLY A 324 18.51 15.12 -6.45
N VAL A 325 18.30 14.20 -5.50
CA VAL A 325 16.99 13.86 -4.93
C VAL A 325 17.11 13.83 -3.41
N VAL A 326 16.12 14.39 -2.71
CA VAL A 326 16.04 14.26 -1.25
C VAL A 326 15.46 12.89 -0.90
N LEU A 327 16.25 12.05 -0.24
CA LEU A 327 15.85 10.74 0.27
C LEU A 327 15.50 10.82 1.75
N VAL A 328 14.29 10.40 2.09
CA VAL A 328 13.83 10.24 3.48
C VAL A 328 13.51 8.78 3.74
N THR A 329 13.99 8.26 4.86
CA THR A 329 13.61 6.94 5.36
C THR A 329 12.92 7.11 6.70
N VAL A 330 11.75 6.50 6.86
CA VAL A 330 10.90 6.61 8.05
C VAL A 330 10.67 5.22 8.65
N GLU A 331 10.92 5.06 9.95
CA GLU A 331 10.63 3.84 10.70
C GLU A 331 9.90 4.15 12.01
N GLY A 332 9.13 3.19 12.51
CA GLY A 332 8.44 3.27 13.79
C GLY A 332 9.18 2.44 14.83
N ALA A 333 9.36 2.98 16.03
CA ALA A 333 10.08 2.30 17.11
C ALA A 333 9.40 0.99 17.58
N CYS A 334 8.10 0.83 17.30
CA CYS A 334 7.30 -0.34 17.64
C CYS A 334 6.82 -1.12 16.40
N ASP A 335 7.48 -0.95 15.25
CA ASP A 335 7.17 -1.70 14.03
C ASP A 335 7.61 -3.17 14.17
N ALA A 336 6.62 -4.08 14.21
CA ALA A 336 6.83 -5.53 14.26
C ALA A 336 6.79 -6.21 12.88
N VAL A 337 6.46 -5.46 11.82
CA VAL A 337 6.42 -5.95 10.43
C VAL A 337 7.79 -5.80 9.79
N THR A 338 8.34 -4.61 9.86
CA THR A 338 9.65 -4.25 9.32
C THR A 338 10.61 -4.01 10.47
N GLY A 339 11.72 -4.75 10.48
CA GLY A 339 12.73 -4.62 11.53
C GLY A 339 13.38 -3.25 11.57
N ALA A 340 13.80 -2.82 12.77
CA ALA A 340 14.54 -1.59 12.95
C ALA A 340 15.82 -1.57 12.10
N GLY A 341 16.05 -0.49 11.37
CA GLY A 341 17.17 -0.27 10.47
C GLY A 341 16.99 -0.81 9.05
N GLN A 342 15.96 -1.62 8.77
CA GLN A 342 15.77 -2.21 7.44
C GLN A 342 15.46 -1.14 6.38
N THR A 343 14.61 -0.17 6.68
CA THR A 343 14.29 0.95 5.78
C THR A 343 15.46 1.92 5.72
N HIS A 344 16.06 2.24 6.87
CA HIS A 344 17.21 3.14 6.96
C HIS A 344 18.45 2.66 6.20
N ALA A 345 18.56 1.35 5.91
CA ALA A 345 19.61 0.80 5.07
C ALA A 345 19.69 1.49 3.70
N ALA A 346 18.58 2.05 3.18
CA ALA A 346 18.57 2.82 1.93
C ALA A 346 19.54 4.00 1.95
N LEU A 347 19.77 4.64 3.10
CA LEU A 347 20.67 5.79 3.24
C LEU A 347 22.13 5.43 2.94
N ALA A 348 22.52 4.19 3.24
CA ALA A 348 23.83 3.65 2.94
C ALA A 348 23.92 3.17 1.47
N MET A 349 22.86 2.53 0.96
CA MET A 349 22.80 2.10 -0.45
C MET A 349 22.88 3.29 -1.40
N CYS A 350 22.19 4.39 -1.09
CA CYS A 350 22.14 5.61 -1.88
C CYS A 350 23.34 6.54 -1.63
N ARG A 351 24.57 5.99 -1.57
CA ARG A 351 25.82 6.74 -1.32
C ARG A 351 26.12 7.85 -2.34
N GLY A 352 25.42 7.84 -3.46
CA GLY A 352 25.48 8.88 -4.48
C GLY A 352 24.93 10.24 -4.04
N LEU A 353 24.02 10.23 -3.06
CA LEU A 353 23.38 11.43 -2.53
C LEU A 353 24.30 12.17 -1.56
N LYS A 354 24.21 13.50 -1.56
CA LYS A 354 24.95 14.34 -0.62
C LYS A 354 24.46 14.10 0.81
N ALA A 355 25.29 14.43 1.80
CA ALA A 355 24.91 14.29 3.21
C ALA A 355 23.59 15.00 3.55
N GLY A 356 23.41 16.24 3.07
CA GLY A 356 22.17 17.00 3.29
C GLY A 356 20.95 16.50 2.49
N GLU A 357 21.13 15.57 1.56
CA GLU A 357 20.04 14.98 0.75
C GLU A 357 19.50 13.68 1.37
N ARG A 358 20.07 13.21 2.48
CA ARG A 358 19.70 11.95 3.14
C ARG A 358 19.16 12.24 4.53
N GLN A 359 17.93 11.80 4.80
CA GLN A 359 17.24 12.06 6.05
C GLN A 359 16.74 10.75 6.68
N ARG A 360 17.04 10.61 7.97
CA ARG A 360 16.53 9.55 8.84
C ARG A 360 15.46 10.12 9.74
N VAL A 361 14.32 9.44 9.83
CA VAL A 361 13.22 9.79 10.73
C VAL A 361 12.80 8.51 11.46
N ASP A 362 12.91 8.55 12.79
CA ASP A 362 12.39 7.52 13.68
C ASP A 362 11.18 8.12 14.40
N ILE A 363 10.09 7.37 14.49
CA ILE A 363 8.86 7.78 15.20
C ILE A 363 8.70 6.93 16.44
N ASP A 364 8.74 7.56 17.60
CA ASP A 364 8.58 6.89 18.90
C ASP A 364 7.14 6.37 19.06
N ASP A 365 6.98 5.25 19.77
CA ASP A 365 5.66 4.66 20.10
C ASP A 365 4.74 4.53 18.86
N CYS A 366 5.32 4.11 17.74
CA CYS A 366 4.66 3.98 16.45
C CYS A 366 4.84 2.57 15.90
N ASP A 367 3.71 1.89 15.69
CA ASP A 367 3.67 0.58 15.03
C ASP A 367 3.69 0.73 13.49
N HIS A 368 3.67 -0.40 12.79
CA HIS A 368 3.72 -0.41 11.33
C HIS A 368 2.60 0.41 10.67
N TYR A 369 1.37 0.29 11.19
CA TYR A 369 0.20 0.98 10.61
C TYR A 369 0.23 2.47 10.96
N GLY A 370 0.67 2.83 12.16
CA GLY A 370 0.85 4.20 12.64
C GLY A 370 1.73 5.05 11.72
N LEU A 371 2.62 4.41 10.95
CA LEU A 371 3.48 5.09 9.98
C LEU A 371 2.73 5.69 8.78
N PHE A 372 1.47 5.31 8.54
CA PHE A 372 0.68 5.80 7.40
C PHE A 372 -0.81 6.03 7.70
N THR A 373 -1.30 5.70 8.89
CA THR A 373 -2.65 6.01 9.37
C THR A 373 -2.63 6.44 10.84
N GLY A 374 -3.62 7.22 11.27
CA GLY A 374 -3.83 7.62 12.64
C GLY A 374 -2.96 8.80 13.09
N ALA A 375 -2.89 9.00 14.41
CA ALA A 375 -2.26 10.16 15.01
C ALA A 375 -0.76 10.29 14.67
N ARG A 376 0.01 9.18 14.75
CA ARG A 376 1.45 9.19 14.43
C ARG A 376 1.71 9.64 13.00
N TRP A 377 0.89 9.18 12.05
CA TRP A 377 0.96 9.65 10.66
C TRP A 377 0.71 11.15 10.56
N ARG A 378 -0.40 11.65 11.12
CA ARG A 378 -0.82 13.06 10.99
C ARG A 378 0.10 14.02 11.72
N ASP A 379 0.56 13.66 12.92
CA ASP A 379 1.21 14.58 13.84
C ASP A 379 2.74 14.57 13.70
N GLU A 380 3.33 13.49 13.14
CA GLU A 380 4.79 13.32 13.09
C GLU A 380 5.32 12.97 11.69
N VAL A 381 4.80 11.90 11.07
CA VAL A 381 5.30 11.44 9.76
C VAL A 381 4.98 12.44 8.65
N HIS A 382 3.72 12.82 8.50
CA HIS A 382 3.27 13.75 7.46
C HIS A 382 4.00 15.11 7.54
N PRO A 383 4.17 15.74 8.73
CA PRO A 383 5.02 16.91 8.88
C PRO A 383 6.48 16.69 8.47
N ALA A 384 7.05 15.49 8.66
CA ALA A 384 8.39 15.17 8.17
C ALA A 384 8.46 15.15 6.64
N LEU A 385 7.43 14.59 5.97
CA LEU A 385 7.31 14.65 4.52
C LEU A 385 7.20 16.09 4.02
N GLN A 386 6.41 16.93 4.68
CA GLN A 386 6.27 18.35 4.31
C GLN A 386 7.61 19.09 4.36
N ARG A 387 8.43 18.85 5.39
CA ARG A 387 9.79 19.40 5.49
C ARG A 387 10.67 18.93 4.33
N ALA A 388 10.60 17.65 3.98
CA ALA A 388 11.36 17.09 2.87
C ALA A 388 10.90 17.65 1.51
N PHE A 389 9.59 17.84 1.31
CA PHE A 389 9.04 18.46 0.11
C PHE A 389 9.55 19.89 -0.05
N ALA A 390 9.43 20.71 1.00
CA ALA A 390 9.92 22.08 1.00
C ALA A 390 11.42 22.17 0.72
N GLN A 391 12.23 21.31 1.34
CA GLN A 391 13.67 21.25 1.10
C GLN A 391 14.00 20.90 -0.35
N ALA A 392 13.36 19.86 -0.89
CA ALA A 392 13.58 19.39 -2.24
C ALA A 392 13.21 20.46 -3.28
N GLU A 393 12.11 21.18 -3.06
CA GLU A 393 11.65 22.27 -3.94
C GLU A 393 12.57 23.49 -3.89
N ALA A 394 13.09 23.85 -2.71
CA ALA A 394 14.03 24.96 -2.56
C ALA A 394 15.35 24.72 -3.31
N GLY A 395 15.78 23.47 -3.44
CA GLY A 395 16.98 23.07 -4.16
C GLY A 395 16.85 23.06 -5.69
N ARG A 396 15.64 23.17 -6.25
CA ARG A 396 15.43 23.10 -7.71
C ARG A 396 15.72 24.44 -8.40
N PRO A 397 16.51 24.48 -9.50
CA PRO A 397 16.89 25.71 -10.20
C PRO A 397 15.77 26.59 -10.81
N GLY A 398 14.49 26.24 -10.67
CA GLY A 398 13.35 27.00 -11.21
C GLY A 398 12.51 27.77 -10.18
N SER A 399 12.77 27.63 -8.86
CA SER A 399 11.91 28.20 -7.81
C SER A 399 12.11 29.71 -7.55
N ARG A 400 13.00 30.38 -8.29
CA ARG A 400 13.14 31.84 -8.24
C ARG A 400 11.89 32.49 -8.83
N ARG A 401 10.92 32.78 -7.96
CA ARG A 401 9.78 33.69 -8.16
C ARG A 401 10.11 34.72 -9.23
N ARG A 402 9.37 34.72 -10.35
CA ARG A 402 9.24 35.90 -11.22
C ARG A 402 8.84 37.06 -10.31
N ARG A 403 9.81 37.89 -9.91
CA ARG A 403 9.54 39.20 -9.34
C ARG A 403 8.76 39.94 -10.42
N VAL A 404 7.45 40.05 -10.21
CA VAL A 404 6.61 40.99 -10.94
C VAL A 404 7.22 42.36 -10.68
N ARG A 405 7.99 42.87 -11.65
CA ARG A 405 8.33 44.29 -11.69
C ARG A 405 7.02 45.02 -11.95
N ARG A 406 6.45 45.64 -10.92
CA ARG A 406 5.47 46.71 -11.12
C ARG A 406 6.22 47.85 -11.80
N ALA A 407 5.80 48.17 -13.02
CA ALA A 407 6.09 49.44 -13.68
C ALA A 407 5.00 50.44 -13.29
#